data_AF-A0A510IVK6-F1
#
_entry.id   AF-A0A510IVK6-F1
#
_cell.length_a   1.000
_cell.length_b   1.000
_cell.length_c   1.000
_cell.angle_alpha   90.00
_cell.angle_beta   90.00
_cell.angle_gamma   90.00
#
_symmetry.space_group_name_H-M   'P 1'
#
loop_
_entity.id
_entity.type
_entity.pdbx_description
1 polymer ?
#
loop_
_entity_poly.entity_id
_entity_poly.type
_entity_poly.pdbx_seq_one_letter_code
_entity_poly.pdbx_strand_id
1 'polypeptide(L)'
;MIESAEEFKRLRESEVIDEYTRAAHDQAPTKIWEDVLEKYPKLAFWVAQNKTVPVEILENLAAHDDPKVRGMVARKRKIPESLMLQLAKDKDESVRNALANNGKITEAVLRVLINDSWQVVRERASEKLRALTSKGSGR
;
A
#
# COMPACT_ATOMS: atom_id res chain seq x y z
N MET A 1 0.47 21.49 -0.92
CA MET A 1 -0.80 20.84 -0.49
C MET A 1 -1.69 20.83 -1.71
N ILE A 2 -2.40 19.73 -1.95
CA ILE A 2 -3.38 19.61 -3.05
C ILE A 2 -4.74 20.06 -2.53
N GLU A 3 -5.38 20.95 -3.28
CA GLU A 3 -6.60 21.66 -2.85
C GLU A 3 -7.87 21.08 -3.49
N SER A 4 -7.75 20.31 -4.57
CA SER A 4 -8.91 19.74 -5.29
C SER A 4 -8.58 18.44 -6.05
N ALA A 5 -9.62 17.70 -6.42
CA ALA A 5 -9.49 16.50 -7.24
C ALA A 5 -9.00 16.84 -8.65
N GLU A 6 -9.47 17.96 -9.20
CA GLU A 6 -9.08 18.52 -10.50
C GLU A 6 -7.60 18.92 -10.49
N GLU A 7 -7.11 19.53 -9.41
CA GLU A 7 -5.68 19.82 -9.25
C GLU A 7 -4.86 18.52 -9.24
N PHE A 8 -5.26 17.50 -8.46
CA PHE A 8 -4.54 16.23 -8.43
C PHE A 8 -4.45 15.59 -9.83
N LYS A 9 -5.56 15.57 -10.57
CA LYS A 9 -5.60 15.07 -11.94
C LYS A 9 -4.64 15.85 -12.83
N ARG A 10 -4.69 17.19 -12.80
CA ARG A 10 -3.80 18.05 -13.59
C ARG A 10 -2.33 17.78 -13.26
N LEU A 11 -1.97 17.68 -11.98
CA LEU A 11 -0.59 17.41 -11.57
C LEU A 11 -0.10 16.03 -12.07
N ARG A 12 -0.99 15.03 -12.16
CA ARG A 12 -0.64 13.71 -12.69
C ARG A 12 -0.53 13.62 -14.20
N GLU A 13 -1.17 14.53 -14.92
CA GLU A 13 -1.10 14.64 -16.37
C GLU A 13 -0.04 15.63 -16.83
N SER A 14 0.61 16.33 -15.89
CA SER A 14 1.63 17.32 -16.20
C SER A 14 2.92 16.66 -16.71
N GLU A 15 3.46 17.23 -17.79
CA GLU A 15 4.79 16.92 -18.30
C GLU A 15 5.91 17.62 -17.51
N VAL A 16 5.55 18.55 -16.62
CA VAL A 16 6.49 19.24 -15.75
C VAL A 16 6.87 18.34 -14.57
N ILE A 17 8.15 17.96 -14.49
CA ILE A 17 8.66 17.00 -13.49
C ILE A 17 8.37 17.42 -12.05
N ASP A 18 8.42 18.71 -11.74
CA ASP A 18 8.15 19.23 -10.40
C ASP A 18 6.68 19.07 -10.01
N GLU A 19 5.76 19.27 -10.95
CA GLU A 19 4.32 19.06 -10.73
C GLU A 19 3.98 17.58 -10.55
N TYR A 20 4.57 16.71 -11.39
CA TYR A 20 4.45 15.27 -11.22
C TYR A 20 5.00 14.82 -9.86
N THR A 21 6.10 15.42 -9.41
CA THR A 21 6.69 15.17 -8.10
C THR A 21 5.77 15.62 -6.97
N ARG A 22 5.14 16.79 -7.08
CA ARG A 22 4.12 17.27 -6.13
C ARG A 22 2.98 16.27 -5.98
N ALA A 23 2.44 15.73 -7.07
CA ALA A 23 1.35 14.75 -7.01
C ALA A 23 1.68 13.51 -6.15
N ALA A 24 2.97 13.13 -6.05
CA ALA A 24 3.40 11.99 -5.25
C ALA A 24 3.70 12.32 -3.77
N HIS A 25 3.86 13.60 -3.41
CA HIS A 25 4.40 14.01 -2.10
C HIS A 25 3.52 15.00 -1.35
N ASP A 26 2.71 15.79 -2.03
CA ASP A 26 1.85 16.78 -1.40
C ASP A 26 0.71 16.09 -0.65
N GLN A 27 0.40 16.64 0.53
CA GLN A 27 -0.75 16.27 1.34
C GLN A 27 -2.02 16.86 0.76
N ALA A 28 -3.15 16.21 1.02
CA ALA A 28 -4.49 16.72 0.77
C ALA A 28 -5.41 16.30 1.92
N PRO A 29 -6.47 17.07 2.25
CA PRO A 29 -7.53 16.62 3.16
C PRO A 29 -8.16 15.30 2.67
N THR A 30 -8.62 14.46 3.60
CA THR A 30 -9.28 13.17 3.29
C THR A 30 -10.38 13.33 2.25
N LYS A 31 -11.21 14.37 2.37
CA LYS A 31 -12.30 14.66 1.42
C LYS A 31 -11.81 14.85 -0.02
N ILE A 32 -10.65 15.45 -0.22
CA ILE A 32 -10.09 15.62 -1.57
C ILE A 32 -9.68 14.28 -2.17
N TRP A 33 -9.12 13.38 -1.38
CA TRP A 33 -8.81 12.03 -1.84
C TRP A 33 -10.08 11.22 -2.18
N GLU A 34 -11.13 11.34 -1.37
CA GLU A 34 -12.44 10.75 -1.67
C GLU A 34 -12.98 11.28 -3.00
N ASP A 35 -12.96 12.59 -3.20
CA ASP A 35 -13.42 13.23 -4.43
C ASP A 35 -12.60 12.78 -5.66
N VAL A 36 -11.28 12.56 -5.52
CA VAL A 36 -10.45 11.99 -6.60
C VAL A 36 -10.92 10.58 -6.95
N LEU A 37 -11.17 9.72 -5.95
CA LEU A 37 -11.58 8.33 -6.19
C LEU A 37 -12.99 8.23 -6.78
N GLU A 38 -13.88 9.13 -6.39
CA GLU A 38 -15.24 9.21 -6.91
C GLU A 38 -15.26 9.73 -8.36
N LYS A 39 -14.63 10.87 -8.63
CA LYS A 39 -14.66 11.53 -9.95
C LYS A 39 -13.72 10.86 -10.96
N TYR A 40 -12.58 10.35 -10.49
CA TYR A 40 -11.50 9.84 -11.33
C TYR A 40 -10.99 8.48 -10.82
N PRO A 41 -11.81 7.41 -10.84
CA PRO A 41 -11.43 6.09 -10.31
C PRO A 41 -10.17 5.51 -10.95
N LYS A 42 -9.87 5.87 -12.22
CA LYS A 42 -8.63 5.50 -12.91
C LYS A 42 -7.36 6.04 -12.24
N LEU A 43 -7.48 7.03 -11.36
CA LEU A 43 -6.37 7.59 -10.58
C LEU A 43 -6.11 6.87 -9.26
N ALA A 44 -6.90 5.86 -8.89
CA ALA A 44 -6.73 5.12 -7.63
C ALA A 44 -5.31 4.59 -7.40
N PHE A 45 -4.65 4.10 -8.46
CA PHE A 45 -3.25 3.67 -8.39
C PHE A 45 -2.29 4.82 -8.06
N TRP A 46 -2.57 6.02 -8.57
CA TRP A 46 -1.76 7.22 -8.31
C TRP A 46 -2.00 7.80 -6.92
N VAL A 47 -3.25 7.74 -6.43
CA VAL A 47 -3.58 8.03 -5.03
C VAL A 47 -2.82 7.05 -4.13
N ALA A 48 -2.94 5.74 -4.37
CA ALA A 48 -2.21 4.71 -3.63
C ALA A 48 -0.68 4.91 -3.68
N GLN A 49 -0.11 5.60 -4.68
CA GLN A 49 1.31 5.92 -4.69
C GLN A 49 1.70 7.12 -3.83
N ASN A 50 0.82 8.11 -3.64
CA ASN A 50 1.15 9.32 -2.90
C ASN A 50 1.57 8.98 -1.45
N LYS A 51 2.69 9.55 -0.99
CA LYS A 51 3.34 9.18 0.27
C LYS A 51 2.60 9.64 1.53
N THR A 52 1.60 10.50 1.36
CA THR A 52 0.91 11.20 2.45
C THR A 52 -0.58 10.89 2.55
N VAL A 53 -1.07 9.96 1.71
CA VAL A 53 -2.46 9.52 1.74
C VAL A 53 -2.84 9.01 3.13
N PRO A 54 -3.96 9.50 3.70
CA PRO A 54 -4.48 9.05 5.00
C PRO A 54 -4.80 7.56 5.02
N VAL A 55 -4.79 6.97 6.22
CA VAL A 55 -5.02 5.53 6.39
C VAL A 55 -6.42 5.13 5.96
N GLU A 56 -7.42 5.98 6.20
CA GLU A 56 -8.83 5.78 5.86
C GLU A 56 -9.01 5.61 4.34
N ILE A 57 -8.24 6.36 3.55
CA ILE A 57 -8.22 6.22 2.09
C ILE A 57 -7.50 4.93 1.67
N LEU A 58 -6.43 4.55 2.37
CA LEU A 58 -5.73 3.30 2.11
C LEU A 58 -6.60 2.07 2.43
N GLU A 59 -7.47 2.14 3.43
CA GLU A 59 -8.45 1.11 3.75
C GLU A 59 -9.45 0.92 2.62
N ASN A 60 -9.99 2.01 2.06
CA ASN A 60 -10.83 1.96 0.87
C ASN A 60 -10.08 1.33 -0.33
N LEU A 61 -8.84 1.79 -0.58
CA LEU A 61 -8.02 1.28 -1.69
C LEU A 61 -7.59 -0.19 -1.52
N ALA A 62 -7.55 -0.71 -0.30
CA ALA A 62 -7.27 -2.12 -0.03
C ALA A 62 -8.44 -3.05 -0.38
N ALA A 63 -9.63 -2.50 -0.62
CA ALA A 63 -10.80 -3.23 -1.13
C ALA A 63 -11.03 -3.01 -2.63
N HIS A 64 -10.19 -2.22 -3.31
CA HIS A 64 -10.33 -1.88 -4.73
C HIS A 64 -10.25 -3.12 -5.63
N ASP A 65 -11.01 -3.17 -6.72
CA ASP A 65 -11.09 -4.35 -7.60
C ASP A 65 -9.77 -4.71 -8.28
N ASP A 66 -8.98 -3.70 -8.68
CA ASP A 66 -7.67 -3.88 -9.30
C ASP A 66 -6.59 -4.33 -8.28
N PRO A 67 -6.01 -5.53 -8.42
CA PRO A 67 -4.94 -6.01 -7.55
C PRO A 67 -3.69 -5.11 -7.57
N LYS A 68 -3.43 -4.36 -8.65
CA LYS A 68 -2.29 -3.42 -8.69
C LYS A 68 -2.47 -2.29 -7.68
N VAL A 69 -3.70 -1.82 -7.49
CA VAL A 69 -4.02 -0.78 -6.49
C VAL A 69 -3.84 -1.36 -5.07
N ARG A 70 -4.40 -2.54 -4.80
CA ARG A 70 -4.26 -3.21 -3.49
C ARG A 70 -2.79 -3.55 -3.19
N GLY A 71 -2.03 -3.98 -4.19
CA GLY A 71 -0.59 -4.23 -4.09
C GLY A 71 0.22 -2.97 -3.76
N MET A 72 -0.19 -1.80 -4.26
CA MET A 72 0.42 -0.53 -3.85
C MET A 72 0.16 -0.21 -2.37
N VAL A 73 -1.04 -0.48 -1.86
CA VAL A 73 -1.34 -0.36 -0.43
C VAL A 73 -0.47 -1.32 0.38
N ALA A 74 -0.34 -2.58 -0.04
CA ALA A 74 0.49 -3.59 0.62
C ALA A 74 1.98 -3.19 0.73
N ARG A 75 2.48 -2.32 -0.17
CA ARG A 75 3.86 -1.79 -0.13
C ARG A 75 4.03 -0.59 0.79
N LYS A 76 2.95 -0.02 1.35
CA LYS A 76 3.03 1.15 2.23
C LYS A 76 3.73 0.82 3.53
N ARG A 77 4.62 1.73 3.95
CA ARG A 77 5.37 1.60 5.21
C ARG A 77 4.53 1.93 6.46
N LYS A 78 3.43 2.66 6.29
CA LYS A 78 2.59 3.18 7.37
C LYS A 78 1.14 2.76 7.15
N ILE A 79 0.87 1.46 7.30
CA ILE A 79 -0.49 0.92 7.35
C ILE A 79 -0.66 0.15 8.67
N PRO A 80 -1.86 0.13 9.27
CA PRO A 80 -2.11 -0.59 10.50
C PRO A 80 -2.02 -2.10 10.29
N GLU A 81 -1.73 -2.84 11.35
CA GLU A 81 -1.61 -4.30 11.30
C GLU A 81 -2.92 -4.97 10.85
N SER A 82 -4.08 -4.43 11.23
CA SER A 82 -5.40 -4.89 10.77
C SER A 82 -5.49 -4.90 9.24
N LEU A 83 -5.03 -3.82 8.59
CA LEU A 83 -5.02 -3.71 7.14
C LEU A 83 -4.00 -4.67 6.50
N MET A 84 -2.85 -4.87 7.13
CA MET A 84 -1.89 -5.89 6.68
C MET A 84 -2.50 -7.30 6.75
N LEU A 85 -3.22 -7.64 7.84
CA LEU A 85 -3.86 -8.94 8.01
C LEU A 85 -4.98 -9.17 6.98
N GLN A 86 -5.71 -8.13 6.60
CA GLN A 86 -6.65 -8.18 5.46
C GLN A 86 -5.90 -8.50 4.16
N LEU A 87 -4.84 -7.76 3.84
CA LEU A 87 -4.06 -7.94 2.61
C LEU A 87 -3.30 -9.28 2.58
N ALA A 88 -2.99 -9.87 3.73
CA ALA A 88 -2.40 -11.21 3.83
C ALA A 88 -3.37 -12.32 3.39
N LYS A 89 -4.67 -12.03 3.35
CA LYS A 89 -5.73 -12.93 2.85
C LYS A 89 -6.24 -12.50 1.47
N ASP A 90 -5.57 -11.57 0.80
CA ASP A 90 -5.97 -11.11 -0.53
C ASP A 90 -6.07 -12.29 -1.49
N LYS A 91 -7.07 -12.30 -2.37
CA LYS A 91 -7.26 -13.35 -3.37
C LYS A 91 -6.09 -13.43 -4.35
N ASP A 92 -5.43 -12.30 -4.62
CA ASP A 92 -4.36 -12.17 -5.59
C ASP A 92 -2.98 -12.38 -4.94
N GLU A 93 -2.22 -13.34 -5.43
CA GLU A 93 -0.90 -13.67 -4.91
C GLU A 93 0.12 -12.54 -5.05
N SER A 94 -0.03 -11.66 -6.04
CA SER A 94 0.90 -10.56 -6.25
C SER A 94 0.76 -9.52 -5.14
N VAL A 95 -0.44 -9.34 -4.60
CA VAL A 95 -0.72 -8.50 -3.42
C VAL A 95 -0.11 -9.12 -2.16
N ARG A 96 -0.33 -10.43 -1.94
CA ARG A 96 0.24 -11.15 -0.79
C ARG A 96 1.77 -11.17 -0.84
N ASN A 97 2.35 -11.35 -2.03
CA ASN A 97 3.79 -11.25 -2.26
C ASN A 97 4.33 -9.83 -2.02
N ALA A 98 3.61 -8.79 -2.46
CA ALA A 98 3.98 -7.40 -2.19
C ALA A 98 4.01 -7.12 -0.68
N LEU A 99 3.02 -7.63 0.06
CA LEU A 99 2.98 -7.54 1.51
C LEU A 99 4.15 -8.31 2.17
N ALA A 100 4.42 -9.55 1.73
CA ALA A 100 5.55 -10.35 2.22
C ALA A 100 6.89 -9.61 2.05
N ASN A 101 7.04 -8.82 0.97
CA ASN A 101 8.22 -8.01 0.71
C ASN A 101 8.24 -6.67 1.47
N ASN A 102 7.14 -6.24 2.09
CA ASN A 102 7.08 -5.00 2.87
C ASN A 102 8.07 -4.99 4.05
N GLY A 103 8.94 -3.99 4.11
CA GLY A 103 9.95 -3.85 5.16
C GLY A 103 9.40 -3.49 6.55
N LYS A 104 8.10 -3.20 6.65
CA LYS A 104 7.38 -2.90 7.90
C LYS A 104 6.33 -3.96 8.26
N ILE A 105 6.33 -5.09 7.55
CA ILE A 105 5.46 -6.22 7.87
C ILE A 105 5.69 -6.69 9.31
N THR A 106 4.59 -6.99 10.02
CA THR A 106 4.66 -7.44 11.42
C THR A 106 4.85 -8.94 11.52
N GLU A 107 5.29 -9.40 12.69
CA GLU A 107 5.44 -10.82 12.99
C GLU A 107 4.11 -11.58 12.87
N ALA A 108 3.01 -10.98 13.35
CA ALA A 108 1.68 -11.60 13.27
C ALA A 108 1.28 -11.88 11.81
N VAL A 109 1.54 -10.92 10.91
CA VAL A 109 1.26 -11.08 9.48
C VAL A 109 2.17 -12.13 8.84
N LEU A 110 3.47 -12.16 9.20
CA LEU A 110 4.39 -13.19 8.72
C LEU A 110 3.91 -14.60 9.11
N ARG A 111 3.39 -14.78 10.34
CA ARG A 111 2.83 -16.06 10.82
C ARG A 111 1.59 -16.51 10.05
N VAL A 112 0.86 -15.59 9.41
CA VAL A 112 -0.20 -15.94 8.46
C VAL A 112 0.42 -16.41 7.14
N LEU A 113 1.35 -15.62 6.59
CA LEU A 113 1.92 -15.85 5.25
C LEU A 113 2.83 -17.08 5.14
N ILE A 114 3.37 -17.62 6.23
CA ILE A 114 4.11 -18.91 6.17
C ILE A 114 3.25 -20.08 5.71
N ASN A 115 1.91 -19.96 5.81
CA ASN A 115 0.95 -20.96 5.34
C ASN A 115 0.28 -20.55 4.01
N ASP A 116 0.80 -19.54 3.31
CA ASP A 116 0.25 -19.08 2.03
C ASP A 116 0.19 -20.22 0.99
N SER A 117 -0.78 -20.21 0.08
CA SER A 117 -0.85 -21.21 -0.98
C SER A 117 0.32 -21.13 -1.97
N TRP A 118 0.93 -19.96 -2.12
CA TRP A 118 2.04 -19.73 -3.05
C TRP A 118 3.40 -19.88 -2.37
N GLN A 119 4.25 -20.74 -2.94
CA GLN A 119 5.57 -21.06 -2.38
C GLN A 119 6.45 -19.83 -2.19
N VAL A 120 6.50 -18.93 -3.17
CA VAL A 120 7.32 -17.70 -3.10
C VAL A 120 6.92 -16.81 -1.91
N VAL A 121 5.62 -16.75 -1.60
CA VAL A 121 5.11 -15.97 -0.46
C VAL A 121 5.50 -16.64 0.86
N ARG A 122 5.31 -17.97 0.98
CA ARG A 122 5.72 -18.73 2.16
C ARG A 122 7.20 -18.59 2.46
N GLU A 123 8.05 -18.78 1.46
CA GLU A 123 9.51 -18.73 1.60
C GLU A 123 9.97 -17.36 2.06
N ARG A 124 9.44 -16.29 1.45
CA ARG A 124 9.75 -14.91 1.86
C ARG A 124 9.30 -14.63 3.29
N ALA A 125 8.13 -15.11 3.69
CA ALA A 125 7.63 -14.96 5.05
C ALA A 125 8.51 -15.71 6.07
N SER A 126 8.87 -16.97 5.77
CA SER A 126 9.76 -17.76 6.62
C SER A 126 11.17 -17.18 6.73
N GLU A 127 11.73 -16.65 5.64
CA GLU A 127 13.01 -15.93 5.65
C GLU A 127 12.97 -14.75 6.63
N LYS A 128 11.97 -13.88 6.50
CA LYS A 128 11.82 -12.70 7.36
C LYS A 128 11.56 -13.07 8.82
N LEU A 129 10.74 -14.08 9.07
CA LEU A 129 10.44 -14.54 10.43
C LEU A 129 11.70 -15.05 11.13
N ARG A 130 12.54 -15.84 10.43
CA ARG A 130 13.84 -16.29 10.94
C ARG A 130 14.79 -15.13 11.23
N ALA A 131 14.83 -14.12 10.35
CA ALA A 131 15.66 -12.93 10.53
C ALA A 131 15.22 -12.06 11.73
N LEU A 132 13.93 -12.11 12.13
CA LEU A 132 13.44 -11.45 13.34
C LEU A 132 13.86 -12.23 14.59
N THR A 133 13.74 -13.56 14.59
CA THR A 133 14.13 -14.40 15.74
C THR A 133 15.64 -14.33 16.00
N SER A 134 16.47 -14.30 14.96
CA SER A 134 17.93 -14.22 15.11
C SER A 134 18.41 -12.86 15.65
N LYS A 135 17.63 -11.79 15.48
CA LYS A 135 17.94 -10.46 16.01
C LYS A 135 17.48 -10.25 17.46
N GLY A 136 16.57 -11.10 17.95
CA GLY A 136 16.06 -11.05 19.32
C GLY A 136 16.96 -11.73 20.36
N SER A 137 17.78 -12.71 19.95
CA SER A 137 18.63 -13.51 20.85
C SER A 137 19.96 -12.87 21.24
N GLY A 138 20.17 -11.58 20.94
CA GLY A 138 21.43 -10.86 21.18
C GLY A 138 21.34 -9.73 22.22
N ARG A 139 20.38 -9.80 23.15
CA ARG A 139 20.26 -8.87 24.29
C ARG A 139 20.29 -9.61 25.60
#